data_AF-V7ERE8-F1
#
_entry.id   AF-V7ERE8-F1
#
_cell.length_a   1.000
_cell.length_b   1.000
_cell.length_c   1.000
_cell.angle_alpha   90.00
_cell.angle_beta   90.00
_cell.angle_gamma   90.00
#
_symmetry.space_group_name_H-M   'P 1'
#
loop_
_entity.id
_entity.type
_entity.pdbx_description
1 polymer ?
#
loop_
_entity_poly.entity_id
_entity_poly.type
_entity_poly.pdbx_seq_one_letter_code
_entity_poly.pdbx_strand_id
1 'polypeptide(L)'
;MAMTADQLPDDPDALKAMVLARDVENARLIQIIKELQRHRFGRRAETLPEDQLLLGLEEAEQIEAAGEEEKEQPDPGERQARVAKRRANRGALPPHLPRTEMVVDIEDHACPCCRNGLHRIGEDVSERLDIVPAQLRVIVVRRPKYACRACEDVVVQAPAPARLIEGGLPTETTVAQVLVSKYADHLPLYRVC
;
A
#
# COMPACT_ATOMS: atom_id res chain seq x y z
N MET A 1 -57.96 17.05 -3.05
CA MET A 1 -59.25 17.77 -2.87
C MET A 1 -59.20 18.40 -1.49
N ALA A 2 -59.17 19.73 -1.40
CA ALA A 2 -59.18 20.42 -0.11
C ALA A 2 -60.61 20.46 0.41
N MET A 3 -60.85 19.95 1.61
CA MET A 3 -62.10 20.14 2.34
C MET A 3 -62.26 21.64 2.62
N THR A 4 -63.42 22.20 2.33
CA THR A 4 -63.74 23.61 2.61
C THR A 4 -64.29 23.75 4.03
N ALA A 5 -64.15 24.95 4.62
CA ALA A 5 -64.53 25.19 6.02
C ALA A 5 -66.00 24.81 6.33
N ASP A 6 -66.89 24.96 5.35
CA ASP A 6 -68.33 24.69 5.46
C ASP A 6 -68.69 23.19 5.54
N GLN A 7 -67.72 22.29 5.37
CA GLN A 7 -67.92 20.83 5.40
C GLN A 7 -67.45 20.18 6.71
N LEU A 8 -66.95 21.00 7.64
CA LEU A 8 -66.46 20.55 8.93
C LEU A 8 -67.62 20.47 9.95
N PRO A 9 -67.66 19.45 10.82
CA PRO A 9 -68.61 19.40 11.92
C PRO A 9 -68.39 20.57 12.90
N ASP A 10 -69.46 21.22 13.38
CA ASP A 10 -69.36 22.30 14.39
C ASP A 10 -69.15 21.80 15.83
N ASP A 11 -69.16 20.48 16.03
CA ASP A 11 -68.93 19.85 17.33
C ASP A 11 -67.42 19.89 17.69
N PRO A 12 -67.01 20.58 18.78
CA PRO A 12 -65.61 20.74 19.14
C PRO A 12 -64.90 19.41 19.41
N ASP A 13 -65.60 18.37 19.86
CA ASP A 13 -64.98 17.08 20.14
C ASP A 13 -64.75 16.27 18.86
N ALA A 14 -65.67 16.36 17.89
CA ALA A 14 -65.49 15.79 16.56
C ALA A 14 -64.33 16.45 15.80
N LEU A 15 -64.17 17.78 15.92
CA LEU A 15 -63.06 18.52 15.32
C LEU A 15 -61.71 18.12 15.93
N LYS A 16 -61.60 18.00 17.25
CA LYS A 16 -60.38 17.54 17.92
C LYS A 16 -59.96 16.14 17.43
N ALA A 17 -60.93 15.23 17.29
CA ALA A 17 -60.66 13.88 16.80
C ALA A 17 -60.14 13.88 15.34
N MET A 18 -60.69 14.73 14.47
CA MET A 18 -60.23 14.88 13.09
C MET A 18 -58.82 15.49 12.99
N VAL A 19 -58.50 16.49 13.83
CA VAL A 19 -57.15 17.10 13.88
C VAL A 19 -56.12 16.07 14.32
N LEU A 20 -56.40 15.33 15.39
CA LEU A 20 -55.50 14.25 15.86
C LEU A 20 -55.29 13.18 14.78
N ALA A 21 -56.34 12.78 14.07
CA ALA A 21 -56.24 11.82 12.97
C ALA A 21 -55.41 12.38 11.79
N ARG A 22 -55.52 13.68 11.50
CA ARG A 22 -54.69 14.35 10.49
C ARG A 22 -53.24 14.48 10.91
N ASP A 23 -52.95 14.76 12.18
CA ASP A 23 -51.58 14.87 12.69
C ASP A 23 -50.86 13.52 12.64
N VAL A 24 -51.55 12.43 12.97
CA VAL A 24 -51.02 11.07 12.83
C VAL A 24 -50.70 10.74 11.37
N GLU A 25 -51.61 11.07 10.45
CA GLU A 25 -51.39 10.82 9.02
C GLU A 25 -50.26 11.70 8.46
N ASN A 26 -50.18 12.97 8.87
CA ASN A 26 -49.09 13.86 8.48
C ASN A 26 -47.74 13.37 9.00
N ALA A 27 -47.67 12.90 10.24
CA ALA A 27 -46.45 12.32 10.81
C ALA A 27 -45.99 11.10 10.00
N ARG A 28 -46.93 10.21 9.64
CA ARG A 28 -46.65 9.04 8.81
C ARG A 28 -46.14 9.43 7.42
N LEU A 29 -46.80 10.38 6.75
CA LEU A 29 -46.40 10.84 5.42
C LEU A 29 -45.02 11.52 5.43
N ILE A 30 -44.72 12.31 6.46
CA ILE A 30 -43.39 12.92 6.64
C ILE A 30 -42.32 11.83 6.81
N GLN A 31 -42.60 10.77 7.56
CA GLN A 31 -41.66 9.66 7.73
C GLN A 31 -41.39 8.93 6.40
N ILE A 32 -42.44 8.63 5.63
CA ILE A 32 -42.32 8.00 4.32
C ILE A 32 -41.53 8.87 3.35
N ILE A 33 -41.77 10.19 3.33
CA ILE A 33 -41.02 11.13 2.49
C ILE A 33 -39.54 11.15 2.89
N LYS A 34 -39.22 11.15 4.19
CA LYS A 34 -37.83 11.09 4.67
C LYS A 34 -37.14 9.78 4.23
N GLU A 35 -37.83 8.65 4.28
CA GLU A 35 -37.31 7.36 3.83
C GLU A 35 -37.11 7.34 2.31
N LEU A 36 -38.05 7.85 1.53
CA LEU A 36 -37.93 7.97 0.07
C LEU A 36 -36.82 8.95 -0.35
N GLN A 37 -36.67 10.07 0.37
CA GLN A 37 -35.56 11.00 0.16
C GLN A 37 -34.23 10.37 0.54
N ARG A 38 -34.14 9.58 1.61
CA ARG A 38 -32.96 8.76 1.93
C ARG A 38 -32.70 7.68 0.88
N HIS A 39 -33.72 7.11 0.26
CA HIS A 39 -33.50 6.10 -0.79
C HIS A 39 -33.09 6.72 -2.13
N ARG A 40 -33.62 7.90 -2.47
CA ARG A 40 -33.39 8.58 -3.75
C ARG A 40 -32.18 9.52 -3.73
N PHE A 41 -31.91 10.16 -2.59
CA PHE A 41 -30.83 11.12 -2.37
C PHE A 41 -29.87 10.69 -1.24
N GLY A 42 -30.12 9.57 -0.57
CA GLY A 42 -29.13 9.00 0.34
C GLY A 42 -27.93 8.45 -0.42
N ARG A 43 -26.93 8.08 0.39
CA ARG A 43 -25.51 8.18 0.05
C ARG A 43 -25.11 7.51 -1.26
N ARG A 44 -24.88 8.35 -2.28
CA ARG A 44 -23.76 8.20 -3.21
C ARG A 44 -22.43 8.71 -2.60
N ALA A 45 -22.37 8.87 -1.28
CA ALA A 45 -21.27 9.51 -0.57
C ALA A 45 -20.57 8.51 0.36
N GLU A 46 -19.33 8.19 0.04
CA GLU A 46 -18.34 7.48 0.85
C GLU A 46 -17.88 8.31 2.08
N THR A 47 -18.75 9.16 2.65
CA THR A 47 -18.41 10.06 3.75
C THR A 47 -19.20 9.69 4.99
N LEU A 48 -18.68 8.78 5.80
CA LEU A 48 -19.27 8.35 7.08
C LEU A 48 -19.42 9.56 8.04
N PRO A 49 -20.51 9.65 8.82
CA PRO A 49 -20.65 10.69 9.84
C PRO A 49 -19.55 10.53 10.89
N GLU A 50 -19.07 11.63 11.49
CA GLU A 50 -17.92 11.63 12.42
C GLU A 50 -18.09 10.63 13.57
N ASP A 51 -19.28 10.52 14.15
CA ASP A 51 -19.56 9.55 15.21
C ASP A 51 -19.39 8.09 14.75
N GLN A 52 -19.72 7.78 13.49
CA GLN A 52 -19.51 6.44 12.93
C GLN A 52 -18.06 6.21 12.50
N LEU A 53 -17.33 7.26 12.15
CA LEU A 53 -15.87 7.20 11.95
C LEU A 53 -15.16 6.94 13.28
N LEU A 54 -15.55 7.62 14.35
CA LEU A 54 -15.02 7.42 15.70
C LEU A 54 -15.25 5.98 16.18
N LEU A 55 -16.44 5.44 15.98
CA LEU A 55 -16.74 4.03 16.29
C LEU A 55 -15.89 3.05 15.46
N GLY A 56 -15.68 3.33 14.17
CA GLY A 56 -14.83 2.50 13.32
C GLY A 56 -13.33 2.60 13.67
N LEU A 57 -12.89 3.75 14.20
CA LEU A 57 -11.54 3.95 14.71
C LEU A 57 -11.35 3.25 16.06
N GLU A 58 -12.33 3.32 16.96
CA GLU A 58 -12.31 2.60 18.23
C GLU A 58 -12.31 1.07 18.02
N GLU A 59 -13.10 0.55 17.08
CA GLU A 59 -13.05 -0.87 16.69
C GLU A 59 -11.69 -1.24 16.08
N ALA A 60 -11.12 -0.38 15.22
CA ALA A 60 -9.80 -0.62 14.64
C ALA A 60 -8.69 -0.60 15.71
N GLU A 61 -8.73 0.36 16.64
CA GLU A 61 -7.80 0.47 17.77
C GLU A 61 -7.94 -0.72 18.72
N GLN A 62 -9.16 -1.23 18.98
CA GLN A 62 -9.36 -2.44 19.77
C GLN A 62 -8.86 -3.70 19.07
N ILE A 63 -9.02 -3.81 17.74
CA ILE A 63 -8.48 -4.93 16.95
C ILE A 63 -6.95 -4.86 16.91
N GLU A 64 -6.37 -3.66 16.78
CA GLU A 64 -4.93 -3.43 16.86
C GLU A 64 -4.40 -3.75 18.27
N ALA A 65 -5.05 -3.27 19.32
CA ALA A 65 -4.69 -3.56 20.71
C ALA A 65 -4.82 -5.05 21.04
N ALA A 66 -5.89 -5.73 20.65
CA ALA A 66 -6.02 -7.19 20.81
C ALA A 66 -4.95 -7.94 20.00
N GLY A 67 -4.61 -7.45 18.80
CA GLY A 67 -3.54 -7.97 17.97
C GLY A 67 -2.13 -7.61 18.47
N GLU A 68 -1.98 -6.67 19.39
CA GLU A 68 -0.74 -6.30 20.09
C GLU A 68 -0.60 -7.06 21.40
N GLU A 69 -1.68 -7.26 22.14
CA GLU A 69 -1.76 -8.12 23.33
C GLU A 69 -1.47 -9.60 22.99
N GLU A 70 -1.93 -10.11 21.84
CA GLU A 70 -1.51 -11.42 21.32
C GLU A 70 -0.03 -11.46 20.87
N LYS A 71 0.63 -10.29 20.73
CA LYS A 71 2.03 -10.16 20.30
C LYS A 71 2.99 -9.73 21.42
N GLU A 72 2.51 -9.44 22.62
CA GLU A 72 3.29 -9.29 23.84
C GLU A 72 3.27 -10.63 24.59
N GLN A 73 4.01 -11.65 24.20
CA GLN A 73 5.46 -11.75 24.37
C GLN A 73 5.95 -12.89 23.46
N PRO A 74 6.62 -12.61 22.33
CA PRO A 74 7.31 -13.68 21.62
C PRO A 74 8.59 -13.96 22.40
N ASP A 75 8.78 -15.22 22.78
CA ASP A 75 10.05 -15.74 23.28
C ASP A 75 11.18 -15.21 22.36
N PRO A 76 12.34 -14.75 22.87
CA PRO A 76 13.47 -14.32 22.04
C PRO A 76 13.81 -15.28 20.89
N GLY A 77 13.57 -16.59 21.05
CA GLY A 77 13.66 -17.58 19.96
C GLY A 77 12.66 -17.37 18.83
N GLU A 78 11.39 -17.09 19.14
CA GLU A 78 10.35 -16.81 18.15
C GLU A 78 10.56 -15.46 17.45
N ARG A 79 11.10 -14.46 18.16
CA ARG A 79 11.47 -13.18 17.56
C ARG A 79 12.59 -13.36 16.54
N GLN A 80 13.60 -14.17 16.85
CA GLN A 80 14.66 -14.53 15.90
C GLN A 80 14.11 -15.32 14.70
N ALA A 81 13.21 -16.28 14.94
CA ALA A 81 12.56 -17.06 13.88
C ALA A 81 11.68 -16.17 12.96
N ARG A 82 10.91 -15.23 13.52
CA ARG A 82 10.12 -14.25 12.75
C ARG A 82 11.02 -13.30 11.94
N VAL A 83 12.13 -12.83 12.51
CA VAL A 83 13.12 -12.00 11.79
C VAL A 83 13.78 -12.80 10.66
N ALA A 84 14.16 -14.05 10.92
CA ALA A 84 14.70 -14.95 9.89
C ALA A 84 13.69 -15.22 8.77
N LYS A 85 12.42 -15.48 9.11
CA LYS A 85 11.32 -15.67 8.15
C LYS A 85 11.03 -14.42 7.32
N ARG A 86 11.07 -13.23 7.94
CA ARG A 86 10.95 -11.93 7.24
C ARG A 86 12.13 -11.64 6.32
N ARG A 87 13.34 -12.11 6.66
CA ARG A 87 14.54 -11.99 5.81
C ARG A 87 14.52 -12.99 4.66
N ALA A 88 13.97 -14.18 4.85
CA ALA A 88 13.88 -15.22 3.81
C ALA A 88 13.14 -14.74 2.55
N ASN A 89 12.09 -13.94 2.71
CA ASN A 89 11.27 -13.43 1.60
C ASN A 89 11.81 -12.15 0.94
N ARG A 90 12.94 -11.60 1.39
CA ARG A 90 13.54 -10.38 0.81
C ARG A 90 14.65 -10.66 -0.21
N GLY A 91 14.98 -11.93 -0.47
CA GLY A 91 16.22 -12.28 -1.17
C GLY A 91 16.05 -12.75 -2.61
N ALA A 92 15.04 -13.56 -2.91
CA ALA A 92 14.96 -14.28 -4.18
C ALA A 92 13.77 -13.81 -5.00
N LEU A 93 14.04 -13.17 -6.14
CA LEU A 93 13.03 -12.84 -7.13
C LEU A 93 12.59 -14.10 -7.88
N PRO A 94 11.33 -14.19 -8.33
CA PRO A 94 10.83 -15.36 -9.04
C PRO A 94 11.67 -15.73 -10.27
N PRO A 95 11.96 -17.03 -10.51
CA PRO A 95 12.87 -17.47 -11.58
C PRO A 95 12.31 -17.31 -12.99
N HIS A 96 10.99 -17.13 -13.12
CA HIS A 96 10.32 -16.98 -14.41
C HIS A 96 10.42 -15.55 -14.97
N LEU A 97 10.85 -14.57 -14.16
CA LEU A 97 11.02 -13.20 -14.62
C LEU A 97 12.26 -13.09 -15.51
N PRO A 98 12.18 -12.32 -16.63
CA PRO A 98 13.33 -12.10 -17.49
C PRO A 98 14.43 -11.37 -16.72
N ARG A 99 15.67 -11.89 -16.81
CA ARG A 99 16.87 -11.30 -16.19
C ARG A 99 17.66 -10.52 -17.23
N THR A 100 17.94 -9.26 -16.94
CA THR A 100 18.84 -8.41 -17.72
C THR A 100 20.12 -8.20 -16.94
N GLU A 101 21.25 -8.66 -17.47
CA GLU A 101 22.55 -8.53 -16.82
C GLU A 101 23.20 -7.18 -17.15
N MET A 102 23.74 -6.52 -16.13
CA MET A 102 24.51 -5.28 -16.24
C MET A 102 25.83 -5.46 -15.49
N VAL A 103 26.95 -5.36 -16.20
CA VAL A 103 28.28 -5.47 -15.62
C VAL A 103 28.81 -4.06 -15.35
N VAL A 104 29.16 -3.79 -14.09
CA VAL A 104 29.83 -2.56 -13.69
C VAL A 104 31.30 -2.89 -13.46
N ASP A 105 32.13 -2.57 -14.45
CA ASP A 105 33.55 -2.89 -14.47
C ASP A 105 34.42 -1.65 -14.17
N ILE A 106 35.70 -1.89 -13.88
CA ILE A 106 36.70 -0.84 -13.67
C ILE A 106 37.17 -0.34 -15.04
N GLU A 107 37.48 0.96 -15.14
CA GLU A 107 38.00 1.58 -16.37
C GLU A 107 39.44 1.14 -16.67
N ASP A 108 40.29 1.07 -15.64
CA ASP A 108 41.70 0.70 -15.74
C ASP A 108 41.99 -0.68 -15.11
N HIS A 109 42.44 -1.65 -15.92
CA HIS A 109 42.83 -2.99 -15.46
C HIS A 109 44.32 -3.10 -15.08
N ALA A 110 45.00 -1.99 -14.80
CA ALA A 110 46.39 -1.96 -14.36
C ALA A 110 46.48 -1.82 -12.83
N CYS A 111 47.39 -2.54 -12.15
CA CYS A 111 47.56 -2.33 -10.71
C CYS A 111 48.01 -0.89 -10.43
N PRO A 112 47.39 -0.16 -9.48
CA PRO A 112 47.90 1.13 -9.02
C PRO A 112 49.32 1.04 -8.43
N CYS A 113 49.72 -0.16 -8.02
CA CYS A 113 51.00 -0.46 -7.37
C CYS A 113 52.13 -0.80 -8.35
N CYS A 114 51.97 -1.87 -9.13
CA CYS A 114 53.01 -2.46 -9.98
C CYS A 114 52.68 -2.38 -11.48
N ARG A 115 51.59 -1.72 -11.88
CA ARG A 115 51.06 -1.60 -13.27
C ARG A 115 50.86 -2.91 -14.04
N ASN A 116 51.07 -4.06 -13.41
CA ASN A 116 50.74 -5.36 -13.97
C ASN A 116 49.23 -5.51 -14.16
N GLY A 117 48.84 -6.38 -15.09
CA GLY A 117 47.45 -6.70 -15.36
C GLY A 117 46.73 -7.24 -14.12
N LEU A 118 45.54 -6.72 -13.88
CA LEU A 118 44.62 -7.16 -12.84
C LEU A 118 43.86 -8.41 -13.31
N HIS A 119 43.73 -9.41 -12.43
CA HIS A 119 43.00 -10.65 -12.70
C HIS A 119 41.72 -10.72 -11.88
N ARG A 120 40.64 -11.18 -12.49
CA ARG A 120 39.34 -11.34 -11.83
C ARG A 120 39.40 -12.49 -10.82
N ILE A 121 39.16 -12.20 -9.54
CA ILE A 121 39.10 -13.19 -8.44
C ILE A 121 37.67 -13.65 -8.18
N GLY A 122 36.71 -12.74 -8.30
CA GLY A 122 35.33 -13.01 -7.98
C GLY A 122 34.39 -11.96 -8.55
N GLU A 123 33.11 -12.06 -8.21
CA GLU A 123 32.10 -11.08 -8.56
C GLU A 123 31.11 -10.93 -7.42
N ASP A 124 30.66 -9.70 -7.18
CA ASP A 124 29.48 -9.45 -6.37
C ASP A 124 28.28 -9.32 -7.29
N VAL A 125 27.22 -10.07 -7.01
CA VAL A 125 25.98 -10.06 -7.77
C VAL A 125 24.86 -9.49 -6.92
N SER A 126 24.10 -8.55 -7.47
CA SER A 126 22.89 -8.04 -6.82
C SER A 126 21.72 -8.00 -7.78
N GLU A 127 20.56 -8.51 -7.35
CA GLU A 127 19.34 -8.56 -8.14
C GLU A 127 18.38 -7.43 -7.68
N ARG A 128 17.73 -6.78 -8.65
CA ARG A 128 16.73 -5.73 -8.41
C ARG A 128 15.52 -5.94 -9.32
N LEU A 129 14.33 -5.65 -8.82
CA LEU A 129 13.10 -5.71 -9.61
C LEU A 129 12.90 -4.38 -10.35
N ASP A 130 12.67 -4.47 -11.65
CA ASP A 130 12.43 -3.33 -12.54
C ASP A 130 11.11 -3.48 -13.30
N ILE A 131 10.49 -2.35 -13.60
CA ILE A 131 9.24 -2.27 -14.36
C ILE A 131 9.53 -1.60 -15.70
N VAL A 132 9.39 -2.35 -16.78
CA VAL A 132 9.19 -1.80 -18.11
C VAL A 132 7.67 -1.74 -18.32
N PRO A 133 7.11 -0.72 -19.00
CA PRO A 133 5.68 -0.70 -19.27
C PRO A 133 5.17 -2.05 -19.79
N ALA A 134 4.21 -2.63 -19.05
CA ALA A 134 3.62 -3.96 -19.25
C ALA A 134 4.49 -5.21 -18.95
N GLN A 135 5.72 -5.08 -18.42
CA GLN A 135 6.59 -6.22 -18.09
C GLN A 135 7.42 -6.00 -16.83
N LEU A 136 7.44 -7.01 -15.96
CA LEU A 136 8.38 -7.10 -14.84
C LEU A 136 9.68 -7.78 -15.31
N ARG A 137 10.82 -7.20 -14.95
CA ARG A 137 12.13 -7.79 -15.22
C ARG A 137 13.03 -7.66 -14.02
N VAL A 138 14.07 -8.48 -13.96
CA VAL A 138 15.09 -8.44 -12.92
C VAL A 138 16.38 -7.89 -13.50
N ILE A 139 16.88 -6.78 -12.95
CA ILE A 139 18.20 -6.26 -13.29
C ILE A 139 19.23 -6.93 -12.37
N VAL A 140 20.14 -7.69 -12.97
CA VAL A 140 21.24 -8.36 -12.28
C VAL A 140 22.50 -7.54 -12.47
N VAL A 141 22.92 -6.84 -11.43
CA VAL A 141 24.15 -6.04 -11.43
C VAL A 141 25.31 -6.92 -10.97
N ARG A 142 26.29 -7.14 -11.84
CA ARG A 142 27.52 -7.88 -11.57
C ARG A 142 28.68 -6.91 -11.41
N ARG A 143 29.41 -7.01 -10.31
CA ARG A 143 30.59 -6.18 -9.99
C ARG A 143 31.81 -7.09 -9.81
N PRO A 144 32.59 -7.33 -10.88
CA PRO A 144 33.81 -8.13 -10.81
C PRO A 144 34.83 -7.51 -9.84
N LYS A 145 35.47 -8.36 -9.05
CA LYS A 145 36.61 -8.01 -8.18
C LYS A 145 37.88 -8.46 -8.87
N TYR A 146 38.87 -7.58 -8.91
CA TYR A 146 40.18 -7.90 -9.45
C TYR A 146 41.26 -7.76 -8.40
N ALA A 147 42.34 -8.54 -8.55
CA ALA A 147 43.57 -8.28 -7.83
C ALA A 147 44.81 -8.51 -8.69
N CYS A 148 45.93 -8.01 -8.19
CA CYS A 148 47.22 -8.23 -8.79
C CYS A 148 47.92 -9.47 -8.21
N ARG A 149 48.41 -10.37 -9.08
CA ARG A 149 49.19 -11.55 -8.67
C ARG A 149 50.60 -11.23 -8.19
N ALA A 150 51.18 -10.11 -8.63
CA ALA A 150 52.56 -9.75 -8.29
C ALA A 150 52.66 -9.07 -6.91
N CYS A 151 51.57 -8.43 -6.49
CA CYS A 151 51.55 -7.56 -5.33
C CYS A 151 50.63 -8.10 -4.21
N GLU A 152 49.79 -9.11 -4.51
CA GLU A 152 48.89 -9.92 -3.64
C GLU A 152 47.91 -9.19 -2.71
N ASP A 153 48.18 -7.97 -2.29
CA ASP A 153 47.39 -7.20 -1.32
C ASP A 153 46.35 -6.26 -1.97
N VAL A 154 46.52 -5.93 -3.26
CA VAL A 154 45.67 -4.93 -3.93
C VAL A 154 44.46 -5.59 -4.56
N VAL A 155 43.29 -5.33 -3.98
CA VAL A 155 41.97 -5.67 -4.55
C VAL A 155 41.28 -4.40 -5.04
N VAL A 156 40.89 -4.38 -6.31
CA VAL A 156 40.17 -3.28 -6.94
C VAL A 156 38.79 -3.77 -7.38
N GLN A 157 37.77 -2.95 -7.13
CA GLN A 157 36.40 -3.19 -7.57
C GLN A 157 35.78 -1.85 -7.94
N ALA A 158 35.00 -1.82 -9.01
CA ALA A 158 34.21 -0.63 -9.36
C ALA A 158 33.23 -0.29 -8.23
N PRO A 159 33.01 0.99 -7.87
CA PRO A 159 32.10 1.36 -6.79
C PRO A 159 30.67 0.85 -7.06
N ALA A 160 29.91 0.61 -6.00
CA ALA A 160 28.51 0.24 -6.17
C ALA A 160 27.72 1.43 -6.76
N PRO A 161 26.83 1.20 -7.75
CA PRO A 161 25.98 2.26 -8.26
C PRO A 161 25.08 2.76 -7.13
N ALA A 162 24.93 4.09 -7.04
CA ALA A 162 24.05 4.72 -6.07
C ALA A 162 22.61 4.24 -6.26
N ARG A 163 21.90 4.00 -5.16
CA ARG A 163 20.52 3.50 -5.16
C ARG A 163 19.63 4.47 -4.42
N LEU A 164 18.39 4.58 -4.85
CA LEU A 164 17.38 5.36 -4.12
C LEU A 164 17.13 4.80 -2.71
N ILE A 165 17.13 3.47 -2.57
CA ILE A 165 16.96 2.76 -1.29
C ILE A 165 18.14 1.79 -1.14
N GLU A 166 18.95 2.00 -0.11
CA GLU A 166 20.09 1.14 0.21
C GLU A 166 19.62 -0.29 0.55
N GLY A 167 20.16 -1.28 -0.17
CA GLY A 167 19.76 -2.69 -0.02
C GLY A 167 18.31 -2.99 -0.44
N GLY A 168 17.61 -2.04 -1.08
CA GLY A 168 16.27 -2.24 -1.60
C GLY A 168 16.24 -3.15 -2.83
N LEU A 169 15.22 -4.01 -2.91
CA LEU A 169 14.86 -4.76 -4.12
C LEU A 169 14.38 -3.88 -5.28
N PRO A 170 13.57 -2.82 -5.08
CA PRO A 170 13.01 -2.08 -6.21
C PRO A 170 14.06 -1.19 -6.90
N THR A 171 13.95 -1.09 -8.21
CA THR A 171 14.58 -0.01 -8.98
C THR A 171 13.85 1.31 -8.81
N GLU A 172 14.51 2.37 -9.24
CA GLU A 172 13.99 3.74 -9.31
C GLU A 172 12.68 3.77 -10.12
N THR A 173 12.64 3.04 -11.25
CA THR A 173 11.44 2.88 -12.09
C THR A 173 10.29 2.22 -11.34
N THR A 174 10.58 1.17 -10.57
CA THR A 174 9.58 0.43 -9.80
C THR A 174 8.96 1.33 -8.74
N VAL A 175 9.77 2.10 -8.03
CA VAL A 175 9.28 3.07 -7.04
C VAL A 175 8.42 4.14 -7.72
N ALA A 176 8.87 4.70 -8.85
CA ALA A 176 8.12 5.68 -9.60
C ALA A 176 6.75 5.14 -10.04
N GLN A 177 6.69 3.92 -10.56
CA GLN A 177 5.43 3.28 -10.96
C GLN A 177 4.47 3.14 -9.78
N VAL A 178 4.95 2.67 -8.63
CA VAL A 178 4.10 2.52 -7.43
C VAL A 178 3.55 3.87 -6.98
N LEU A 179 4.36 4.93 -7.01
CA LEU A 179 3.93 6.28 -6.66
C LEU A 179 2.87 6.81 -7.63
N VAL A 180 3.10 6.68 -8.94
CA VAL A 180 2.13 7.11 -9.97
C VAL A 180 0.82 6.34 -9.82
N SER A 181 0.88 5.01 -9.72
CA SER A 181 -0.33 4.19 -9.58
C SER A 181 -1.11 4.50 -8.31
N LYS A 182 -0.44 4.76 -7.18
CA LYS A 182 -1.11 5.11 -5.92
C LYS A 182 -1.73 6.51 -5.95
N TYR A 183 -0.98 7.51 -6.42
CA TYR A 183 -1.32 8.92 -6.23
C TYR A 183 -1.94 9.59 -7.45
N ALA A 184 -1.59 9.18 -8.67
CA ALA A 184 -2.17 9.70 -9.91
C ALA A 184 -3.34 8.84 -10.38
N ASP A 185 -3.20 7.52 -10.36
CA ASP A 185 -4.25 6.60 -10.86
C ASP A 185 -5.23 6.15 -9.77
N HIS A 186 -5.01 6.57 -8.51
CA HIS A 186 -5.80 6.19 -7.34
C HIS A 186 -6.00 4.66 -7.20
N LEU A 187 -5.05 3.87 -7.69
CA LEU A 187 -5.09 2.43 -7.57
C LEU A 187 -4.70 2.03 -6.14
N PRO A 188 -5.50 1.18 -5.48
CA PRO A 188 -5.10 0.65 -4.19
C PRO A 188 -3.85 -0.23 -4.35
N LEU A 189 -2.94 -0.17 -3.38
CA LEU A 189 -1.60 -0.80 -3.47
C LEU A 189 -1.63 -2.30 -3.80
N TYR A 190 -2.65 -3.03 -3.33
CA TYR A 190 -2.81 -4.46 -3.61
C TYR A 190 -3.16 -4.78 -5.08
N ARG A 191 -3.49 -3.78 -5.90
CA ARG A 191 -3.69 -3.93 -7.35
C ARG A 191 -2.45 -3.57 -8.17
N VAL A 192 -1.42 -3.03 -7.52
CA VAL A 192 -0.17 -2.58 -8.15
C VAL A 192 0.93 -3.63 -7.97
N CYS A 193 0.82 -4.47 -6.93
CA CYS A 193 1.79 -5.52 -6.57
C CYS A 193 1.35 -6.91 -7.01
#